data_AF-A0A1V6B9S2-F1
#
_entry.id   AF-A0A1V6B9S2-F1
#
_cell.length_a   1.000
_cell.length_b   1.000
_cell.length_c   1.000
_cell.angle_alpha   90.00
_cell.angle_beta   90.00
_cell.angle_gamma   90.00
#
_symmetry.space_group_name_H-M   'P 1'
#
loop_
_entity.id
_entity.type
_entity.pdbx_description
1 polymer ?
#
loop_
_entity_poly.entity_id
_entity_poly.type
_entity_poly.pdbx_seq_one_letter_code
_entity_poly.pdbx_strand_id
1 'polypeptide(L)'
;MLKKILTGVCLICFSISAMAQKNLPSNFFMKKLPNGLEVLVIEDNSVPLVTIEICVKNGSFTEDSAYNGLSHLYEHMFFKANKAIPSQEKFLERVNELGISFNGTTSNERVNYFFTLSNKLIDEGLEFMNNAIRYPLFLKQEMKNENPVVDGEFQRAESNPAFFLIQDFDRQMWGQNYYRKNPIGLHDVILTATAEKMNVIKDKYYYPNNSILVIAGDVHHDEVFNKTNTVFGDWKPCDFDPFQKWPIPEFAPLVGQTKFLTVDKNAKMPMLTMGFHGPDTRNDLKATYAADVFSTILGLTSSEFQKSLVDSGYALQAIIGYQTCKYTGPIQLFIVPNPMKLKSFYGKLLQQISRFDAPDYFTDEQLETAKNKLIMDDIYSKEKTSAYVHTVTFWWASASIDYYTTYNDMIKKVTRADIKDYVDKYIKDKPSVTGLLLSPTIKEKLGVNSAEDILK
;
A
#
# COMPACT_ATOMS: atom_id res chain seq x y z
N MET A 1 -63.34 51.52 10.30
CA MET A 1 -62.69 50.66 11.31
C MET A 1 -61.96 49.52 10.60
N LEU A 2 -60.81 49.12 11.14
CA LEU A 2 -59.88 48.06 10.72
C LEU A 2 -58.93 48.34 9.53
N LYS A 3 -57.76 48.88 9.92
CA LYS A 3 -56.44 48.61 9.34
C LYS A 3 -56.16 47.10 9.32
N LYS A 4 -55.45 46.61 8.29
CA LYS A 4 -54.25 45.76 8.46
C LYS A 4 -53.45 45.69 7.16
N ILE A 5 -52.28 46.29 7.22
CA ILE A 5 -51.17 46.23 6.25
C ILE A 5 -50.54 44.84 6.40
N LEU A 6 -50.47 44.06 5.31
CA LEU A 6 -49.60 42.89 5.23
C LEU A 6 -48.32 43.29 4.50
N THR A 7 -47.27 43.55 5.27
CA THR A 7 -45.90 43.70 4.79
C THR A 7 -45.35 42.31 4.48
N GLY A 8 -45.04 42.04 3.21
CA GLY A 8 -44.35 40.83 2.79
C GLY A 8 -42.88 40.89 3.22
N VAL A 9 -42.47 39.95 4.08
CA VAL A 9 -41.05 39.71 4.40
C VAL A 9 -40.58 38.57 3.50
N CYS A 10 -39.79 38.91 2.47
CA CYS A 10 -38.98 37.94 1.74
C CYS A 10 -37.85 37.47 2.66
N LEU A 11 -38.01 36.28 3.25
CA LEU A 11 -36.92 35.55 3.89
C LEU A 11 -36.06 34.93 2.80
N ILE A 12 -34.94 35.58 2.50
CA ILE A 12 -33.83 34.99 1.75
C ILE A 12 -33.19 33.93 2.66
N CYS A 13 -33.51 32.66 2.42
CA CYS A 13 -32.81 31.55 3.04
C CYS A 13 -31.37 31.51 2.50
N PHE A 14 -30.42 32.04 3.28
CA PHE A 14 -29.02 31.70 3.12
C PHE A 14 -28.84 30.24 3.51
N SER A 15 -28.63 29.38 2.52
CA SER A 15 -28.17 28.01 2.71
C SER A 15 -26.77 28.06 3.32
N ILE A 16 -26.65 27.93 4.63
CA ILE A 16 -25.39 27.63 5.28
C ILE A 16 -25.06 26.18 4.89
N SER A 17 -24.26 26.02 3.85
CA SER A 17 -23.59 24.76 3.59
C SER A 17 -22.65 24.51 4.76
N ALA A 18 -23.10 23.73 5.75
CA ALA A 18 -22.24 23.18 6.77
C ALA A 18 -21.22 22.29 6.07
N MET A 19 -20.02 22.82 5.81
CA MET A 19 -18.87 21.96 5.53
C MET A 19 -18.69 21.09 6.76
N ALA A 20 -18.94 19.78 6.60
CA ALA A 20 -18.61 18.80 7.62
C ALA A 20 -17.14 19.05 8.01
N GLN A 21 -16.94 19.35 9.29
CA GLN A 21 -15.61 19.63 9.81
C GLN A 21 -14.74 18.38 9.56
N LYS A 22 -13.60 18.60 8.92
CA LYS A 22 -12.61 17.55 8.68
C LYS A 22 -12.25 16.95 10.05
N ASN A 23 -12.60 15.69 10.30
CA ASN A 23 -12.30 14.99 11.57
C ASN A 23 -10.82 14.60 11.60
N LEU A 24 -9.93 15.59 11.53
CA LEU A 24 -8.50 15.36 11.76
C LEU A 24 -8.29 15.15 13.27
N PRO A 25 -7.36 14.25 13.67
CA PRO A 25 -6.85 14.22 15.03
C PRO A 25 -6.40 15.61 15.48
N SER A 26 -6.45 15.90 16.78
CA SER A 26 -6.17 17.25 17.31
C SER A 26 -4.74 17.74 17.03
N ASN A 27 -3.81 16.83 16.78
CA ASN A 27 -2.42 17.13 16.43
C ASN A 27 -2.14 17.09 14.92
N PHE A 28 -3.16 16.90 14.08
CA PHE A 28 -3.03 16.90 12.62
C PHE A 28 -3.52 18.23 12.05
N PHE A 29 -2.64 18.91 11.33
CA PHE A 29 -2.94 20.18 10.68
C PHE A 29 -2.66 20.05 9.20
N MET A 30 -3.68 20.20 8.36
CA MET A 30 -3.54 20.03 6.91
C MET A 30 -3.81 21.34 6.17
N LYS A 31 -2.94 21.70 5.24
CA LYS A 31 -3.07 22.87 4.36
C LYS A 31 -2.74 22.49 2.92
N LYS A 32 -3.48 23.03 1.97
CA LYS A 32 -3.14 22.93 0.54
C LYS A 32 -2.55 24.24 0.07
N LEU A 33 -1.34 24.21 -0.48
CA LEU A 33 -0.67 25.38 -1.03
C LEU A 33 -1.32 25.80 -2.38
N PRO A 34 -1.13 27.04 -2.85
CA PRO A 34 -1.70 27.51 -4.12
C PRO A 34 -1.26 26.69 -5.35
N ASN A 35 -0.06 26.09 -5.31
CA ASN A 35 0.42 25.17 -6.35
C ASN A 35 -0.12 23.74 -6.22
N GLY A 36 -1.06 23.50 -5.31
CA GLY A 36 -1.72 22.22 -5.12
C GLY A 36 -0.96 21.21 -4.25
N LEU A 37 0.25 21.52 -3.76
CA LEU A 37 0.94 20.67 -2.79
C LEU A 37 0.10 20.57 -1.51
N GLU A 38 -0.23 19.34 -1.12
CA GLU A 38 -0.85 19.07 0.16
C GLU A 38 0.24 18.98 1.22
N VAL A 39 0.12 19.76 2.29
CA VAL A 39 1.04 19.77 3.42
C VAL A 39 0.29 19.30 4.65
N LEU A 40 0.80 18.25 5.29
CA LEU A 40 0.28 17.75 6.56
C LEU A 40 1.36 17.95 7.63
N VAL A 41 1.03 18.69 8.67
CA VAL A 41 1.86 18.80 9.87
C VAL A 41 1.25 17.94 10.95
N ILE A 42 2.08 17.12 11.59
CA ILE A 42 1.69 16.31 12.72
C ILE A 42 2.55 16.68 13.92
N GLU A 43 1.93 17.37 14.89
CA GLU A 43 2.66 17.86 16.06
C GLU A 43 2.86 16.73 17.07
N ASP A 44 4.11 16.53 17.48
CA ASP A 44 4.52 15.62 18.54
C ASP A 44 5.80 16.15 19.20
N ASN A 45 5.64 16.78 20.36
CA ASN A 45 6.72 17.39 21.13
C ASN A 45 7.44 16.41 22.08
N SER A 46 7.27 15.10 21.90
CA SER A 46 7.86 14.08 22.78
C SER A 46 9.40 14.06 22.72
N VAL A 47 9.98 14.37 21.57
CA VAL A 47 11.44 14.45 21.34
C VAL A 47 11.78 15.58 20.37
N PRO A 48 12.95 16.25 20.49
CA PRO A 48 13.34 17.38 19.64
C PRO A 48 13.81 16.96 18.23
N LEU A 49 13.02 16.11 17.57
CA LEU A 49 13.26 15.59 16.23
C LEU A 49 12.09 15.94 15.34
N VAL A 50 12.35 16.00 14.03
CA VAL A 50 11.33 16.14 12.99
C VAL A 50 11.59 15.13 11.88
N THR A 51 10.54 14.46 11.43
CA THR A 51 10.52 13.63 10.23
C THR A 51 9.89 14.43 9.09
N ILE A 52 10.59 14.53 7.97
CA ILE A 52 10.07 15.12 6.73
C ILE A 52 9.89 13.99 5.74
N GLU A 53 8.67 13.82 5.25
CA GLU A 53 8.33 12.84 4.23
C GLU A 53 7.65 13.51 3.05
N ILE A 54 8.05 13.16 1.82
CA ILE A 54 7.26 13.46 0.64
C ILE A 54 6.80 12.16 0.00
N CYS A 55 5.50 12.08 -0.30
CA CYS A 55 4.88 10.94 -0.93
C CYS A 55 4.24 11.36 -2.25
N VAL A 56 4.51 10.59 -3.30
CA VAL A 56 4.00 10.81 -4.65
C VAL A 56 3.04 9.67 -4.98
N LYS A 57 1.90 10.00 -5.61
CA LYS A 57 1.03 8.97 -6.24
C LYS A 57 1.73 8.46 -7.50
N ASN A 58 2.72 7.59 -7.28
CA ASN A 58 3.52 6.86 -8.24
C ASN A 58 3.87 5.52 -7.60
N GLY A 59 4.24 4.50 -8.35
CA GLY A 59 4.52 3.16 -7.81
C GLY A 59 4.33 2.14 -8.90
N SER A 60 4.36 0.85 -8.58
CA SER A 60 4.23 -0.17 -9.63
C SER A 60 2.90 -0.03 -10.38
N PHE A 61 1.82 0.44 -9.75
CA PHE A 61 0.52 0.63 -10.40
C PHE A 61 0.54 1.56 -11.61
N THR A 62 1.54 2.45 -11.73
CA THR A 62 1.69 3.37 -12.87
C THR A 62 2.53 2.79 -14.01
N GLU A 63 3.16 1.63 -13.80
CA GLU A 63 4.15 1.04 -14.69
C GLU A 63 3.53 0.07 -15.69
N ASP A 64 4.10 0.06 -16.89
CA ASP A 64 3.91 -1.00 -17.89
C ASP A 64 5.20 -1.83 -18.01
N SER A 65 5.22 -2.79 -18.94
CA SER A 65 6.36 -3.67 -19.16
C SER A 65 7.67 -2.94 -19.51
N ALA A 66 7.62 -1.71 -20.05
CA ALA A 66 8.81 -0.95 -20.44
C ALA A 66 9.42 -0.16 -19.25
N TYR A 67 8.65 0.02 -18.18
CA TYR A 67 9.01 0.81 -16.99
C TYR A 67 8.95 0.02 -15.68
N ASN A 68 8.66 -1.28 -15.71
CA ASN A 68 8.45 -2.03 -14.48
C ASN A 68 9.71 -2.13 -13.59
N GLY A 69 9.58 -1.70 -12.33
CA GLY A 69 10.66 -1.57 -11.34
C GLY A 69 11.33 -0.21 -11.34
N LEU A 70 10.98 0.68 -12.27
CA LEU A 70 11.68 1.95 -12.39
C LEU A 70 11.23 2.99 -11.38
N SER A 71 10.08 2.86 -10.73
CA SER A 71 9.72 3.67 -9.56
C SER A 71 10.61 3.32 -8.35
N HIS A 72 10.95 2.04 -8.19
CA HIS A 72 11.90 1.59 -7.16
C HIS A 72 13.32 2.05 -7.48
N LEU A 73 13.77 1.93 -8.74
CA LEU A 73 15.06 2.51 -9.13
C LEU A 73 15.07 4.04 -8.97
N TYR A 74 13.98 4.73 -9.29
CA TYR A 74 13.86 6.17 -9.05
C TYR A 74 14.06 6.49 -7.57
N GLU A 75 13.54 5.64 -6.68
CA GLU A 75 13.74 5.81 -5.25
C GLU A 75 15.21 5.73 -4.83
N HIS A 76 15.96 4.77 -5.34
CA HIS A 76 17.42 4.75 -5.14
C HIS A 76 18.09 6.01 -5.68
N MET A 77 17.67 6.47 -6.86
CA MET A 77 18.22 7.66 -7.51
C MET A 77 17.83 8.97 -6.82
N PHE A 78 16.75 8.99 -6.03
CA PHE A 78 16.33 10.15 -5.24
C PHE A 78 17.40 10.57 -4.23
N PHE A 79 18.11 9.59 -3.67
CA PHE A 79 19.19 9.79 -2.69
C PHE A 79 20.57 9.95 -3.34
N LYS A 80 20.60 10.44 -4.59
CA LYS A 80 21.82 10.67 -5.38
C LYS A 80 21.99 12.13 -5.77
N ALA A 81 22.88 12.39 -6.75
CA ALA A 81 23.19 13.74 -7.18
C ALA A 81 21.94 14.52 -7.64
N ASN A 82 21.84 15.74 -7.16
CA ASN A 82 20.84 16.71 -7.55
C ASN A 82 21.51 18.04 -7.91
N LYS A 83 20.74 19.00 -8.41
CA LYS A 83 21.28 20.29 -8.87
C LYS A 83 22.08 21.06 -7.80
N ALA A 84 21.69 20.96 -6.53
CA ALA A 84 22.40 21.63 -5.42
C ALA A 84 23.58 20.81 -4.90
N ILE A 85 23.49 19.48 -4.97
CA ILE A 85 24.50 18.54 -4.47
C ILE A 85 24.90 17.58 -5.61
N PRO A 86 25.85 17.97 -6.48
CA PRO A 86 26.03 17.35 -7.79
C PRO A 86 26.91 16.08 -7.78
N SER A 87 26.96 15.33 -6.67
CA SER A 87 27.59 14.01 -6.61
C SER A 87 27.08 13.20 -5.41
N GLN A 88 27.14 11.87 -5.52
CA GLN A 88 26.84 10.97 -4.40
C GLN A 88 27.69 11.22 -3.15
N GLU A 89 28.97 11.50 -3.31
CA GLU A 89 29.89 11.78 -2.19
C GLU A 89 29.40 12.99 -1.39
N LYS A 90 29.13 14.11 -2.08
CA LYS A 90 28.62 15.32 -1.43
C LYS A 90 27.22 15.14 -0.85
N PHE A 91 26.40 14.27 -1.44
CA PHE A 91 25.09 13.92 -0.89
C PHE A 91 25.25 13.26 0.48
N LEU A 92 26.15 12.27 0.59
CA LEU A 92 26.44 11.59 1.85
C LEU A 92 27.13 12.52 2.88
N GLU A 93 28.02 13.41 2.45
CA GLU A 93 28.59 14.45 3.30
C GLU A 93 27.47 15.33 3.90
N ARG A 94 26.55 15.81 3.06
CA ARG A 94 25.44 16.64 3.52
C ARG A 94 24.50 15.91 4.47
N VAL A 95 24.23 14.62 4.22
CA VAL A 95 23.47 13.76 5.15
C VAL A 95 24.14 13.69 6.51
N ASN A 96 25.46 13.47 6.54
CA ASN A 96 26.23 13.39 7.78
C ASN A 96 26.29 14.74 8.53
N GLU A 97 26.49 15.85 7.80
CA GLU A 97 26.47 17.20 8.37
C GLU A 97 25.16 17.53 9.07
N LEU A 98 24.03 17.11 8.49
CA LEU A 98 22.70 17.35 9.05
C LEU A 98 22.28 16.29 10.09
N GLY A 99 23.06 15.23 10.29
CA GLY A 99 22.71 14.12 11.16
C GLY A 99 21.43 13.40 10.71
N ILE A 100 21.20 13.32 9.40
CA ILE A 100 19.99 12.75 8.81
C ILE A 100 20.00 11.22 8.91
N SER A 101 18.90 10.65 9.41
CA SER A 101 18.54 9.24 9.18
C SER A 101 17.45 9.18 8.12
N PHE A 102 17.76 8.62 6.95
CA PHE A 102 16.88 8.64 5.78
C PHE A 102 16.55 7.24 5.26
N ASN A 103 15.42 7.11 4.56
CA ASN A 103 15.08 5.95 3.77
C ASN A 103 13.99 6.30 2.73
N GLY A 104 13.68 5.39 1.82
CA GLY A 104 12.54 5.45 0.92
C GLY A 104 11.78 4.13 0.95
N THR A 105 10.53 4.14 0.48
CA THR A 105 9.85 2.90 0.13
C THR A 105 9.00 3.05 -1.12
N THR A 106 9.05 2.02 -1.95
CA THR A 106 8.21 1.87 -3.15
C THR A 106 7.21 0.75 -2.92
N SER A 107 5.94 1.03 -3.22
CA SER A 107 4.85 0.07 -3.14
C SER A 107 4.07 0.03 -4.46
N ASN A 108 2.98 -0.73 -4.47
CA ASN A 108 2.04 -0.69 -5.57
C ASN A 108 1.39 0.68 -5.73
N GLU A 109 1.13 1.43 -4.65
CA GLU A 109 0.24 2.60 -4.68
C GLU A 109 0.97 3.95 -4.52
N ARG A 110 2.17 3.92 -3.93
CA ARG A 110 2.98 5.11 -3.66
C ARG A 110 4.48 4.84 -3.71
N VAL A 111 5.23 5.92 -3.93
CA VAL A 111 6.64 6.06 -3.55
C VAL A 111 6.73 7.18 -2.52
N ASN A 112 7.40 6.92 -1.40
CA ASN A 112 7.70 7.94 -0.41
C ASN A 112 9.19 8.02 -0.11
N TYR A 113 9.63 9.23 0.24
CA TYR A 113 11.00 9.55 0.62
C TYR A 113 10.96 10.28 1.92
N PHE A 114 11.75 9.85 2.89
CA PHE A 114 11.67 10.42 4.22
C PHE A 114 13.01 10.43 4.92
N PHE A 115 13.13 11.35 5.86
CA PHE A 115 14.24 11.38 6.78
C PHE A 115 13.86 12.06 8.09
N THR A 116 14.64 11.76 9.12
CA THR A 116 14.53 12.36 10.45
C THR A 116 15.81 13.09 10.80
N LEU A 117 15.68 14.30 11.36
CA LEU A 117 16.77 15.16 11.82
C LEU A 117 16.35 15.98 13.04
N SER A 118 17.28 16.75 13.60
CA SER A 118 16.99 17.71 14.68
C SER A 118 15.96 18.75 14.23
N ASN A 119 14.96 19.07 15.06
CA ASN A 119 13.95 20.07 14.72
C ASN A 119 14.55 21.48 14.48
N LYS A 120 15.73 21.75 15.04
CA LYS A 120 16.49 23.00 14.81
C LYS A 120 17.00 23.15 13.37
N LEU A 121 17.03 22.06 12.60
CA LEU A 121 17.54 22.02 11.22
C LEU A 121 16.39 21.88 10.20
N ILE A 122 15.17 22.25 10.57
CA ILE A 122 13.99 22.06 9.71
C ILE A 122 14.12 22.83 8.38
N ASP A 123 14.72 24.02 8.38
CA ASP A 123 14.89 24.81 7.17
C ASP A 123 15.83 24.09 6.19
N GLU A 124 16.97 23.60 6.68
CA GLU A 124 17.92 22.82 5.90
C GLU A 124 17.33 21.49 5.43
N GLY A 125 16.49 20.85 6.25
CA GLY A 125 15.76 19.65 5.87
C GLY A 125 14.78 19.92 4.73
N LEU A 126 13.96 20.97 4.82
CA LEU A 126 13.02 21.33 3.76
C LEU A 126 13.75 21.65 2.44
N GLU A 127 14.88 22.37 2.49
CA GLU A 127 15.74 22.62 1.33
C GLU A 127 16.32 21.34 0.75
N PHE A 128 16.81 20.42 1.60
CA PHE A 128 17.34 19.12 1.20
C PHE A 128 16.28 18.30 0.43
N MET A 129 15.07 18.20 1.00
CA MET A 129 13.94 17.52 0.36
C MET A 129 13.56 18.17 -0.98
N ASN A 130 13.49 19.51 -1.02
CA ASN A 130 13.16 20.29 -2.21
C ASN A 130 14.14 20.06 -3.36
N ASN A 131 15.44 20.01 -3.06
CA ASN A 131 16.48 19.76 -4.05
C ASN A 131 16.40 18.35 -4.63
N ALA A 132 16.16 17.34 -3.79
CA ALA A 132 16.06 15.95 -4.20
C ALA A 132 14.82 15.68 -5.07
N ILE A 133 13.64 16.18 -4.67
CA ILE A 133 12.38 15.92 -5.40
C ILE A 133 12.28 16.69 -6.72
N ARG A 134 12.74 17.95 -6.78
CA ARG A 134 12.54 18.80 -7.97
C ARG A 134 13.66 18.68 -9.00
N TYR A 135 14.89 18.45 -8.54
CA TYR A 135 16.08 18.61 -9.36
C TYR A 135 17.06 17.42 -9.34
N PRO A 136 16.60 16.16 -9.42
CA PRO A 136 17.50 15.02 -9.56
C PRO A 136 18.25 15.10 -10.91
N LEU A 137 19.54 14.74 -10.91
CA LEU A 137 20.37 14.81 -12.12
C LEU A 137 20.40 13.51 -12.92
N PHE A 138 20.08 12.36 -12.30
CA PHE A 138 20.16 11.02 -12.90
C PHE A 138 21.47 10.79 -13.67
N LEU A 139 22.61 11.06 -13.01
CA LEU A 139 23.91 10.97 -13.67
C LEU A 139 24.14 9.57 -14.22
N LYS A 140 24.54 9.48 -15.49
CA LYS A 140 24.75 8.20 -16.20
C LYS A 140 25.66 7.23 -15.44
N GLN A 141 26.72 7.76 -14.82
CA GLN A 141 27.65 6.93 -14.04
C GLN A 141 27.03 6.43 -12.74
N GLU A 142 26.21 7.23 -12.05
CA GLU A 142 25.49 6.79 -10.85
C GLU A 142 24.47 5.72 -11.19
N MET A 143 23.71 5.89 -12.28
CA MET A 143 22.79 4.85 -12.78
C MET A 143 23.52 3.56 -13.13
N LYS A 144 24.67 3.64 -13.81
CA LYS A 144 25.47 2.44 -14.14
C LYS A 144 25.88 1.66 -12.89
N ASN A 145 26.10 2.35 -11.77
CA ASN A 145 26.46 1.73 -10.51
C ASN A 145 25.24 1.22 -9.75
N GLU A 146 24.11 1.93 -9.82
CA GLU A 146 22.92 1.63 -9.02
C GLU A 146 22.01 0.58 -9.66
N ASN A 147 21.91 0.51 -11.00
CA ASN A 147 21.07 -0.49 -11.66
C ASN A 147 21.41 -1.94 -11.20
N PRO A 148 22.69 -2.37 -11.14
CA PRO A 148 23.04 -3.68 -10.62
C PRO A 148 22.81 -3.87 -9.12
N VAL A 149 22.81 -2.78 -8.33
CA VAL A 149 22.49 -2.84 -6.89
C VAL A 149 21.02 -3.19 -6.71
N VAL A 150 20.13 -2.48 -7.40
CA VAL A 150 18.68 -2.75 -7.40
C VAL A 150 18.39 -4.16 -7.94
N ASP A 151 19.08 -4.56 -9.02
CA ASP A 151 18.99 -5.92 -9.55
C ASP A 151 19.46 -6.98 -8.53
N GLY A 152 20.51 -6.68 -7.77
CA GLY A 152 20.98 -7.54 -6.68
C GLY A 152 19.94 -7.71 -5.56
N GLU A 153 19.09 -6.71 -5.33
CA GLU A 153 17.96 -6.85 -4.40
C GLU A 153 16.89 -7.78 -4.93
N PHE A 154 16.61 -7.72 -6.24
CA PHE A 154 15.79 -8.70 -6.94
C PHE A 154 16.36 -10.10 -6.74
N GLN A 155 17.63 -10.32 -7.08
CA GLN A 155 18.28 -11.64 -6.98
C GLN A 155 18.27 -12.19 -5.54
N ARG A 156 18.37 -11.30 -4.54
CA ARG A 156 18.22 -11.66 -3.13
C ARG A 156 16.81 -12.15 -2.84
N ALA A 157 15.77 -11.55 -3.41
CA ALA A 157 14.39 -12.03 -3.28
C ALA A 157 14.19 -13.40 -3.94
N GLU A 158 14.82 -13.66 -5.09
CA GLU A 158 14.80 -14.96 -5.79
C GLU A 158 15.42 -16.10 -4.99
N SER A 159 16.25 -15.79 -3.99
CA SER A 159 16.80 -16.81 -3.09
C SER A 159 15.74 -17.41 -2.15
N ASN A 160 14.56 -16.80 -2.03
CA ASN A 160 13.42 -17.35 -1.32
C ASN A 160 12.52 -18.15 -2.28
N PRO A 161 12.27 -19.46 -2.05
CA PRO A 161 11.47 -20.27 -2.96
C PRO A 161 10.00 -19.80 -3.09
N ALA A 162 9.48 -19.06 -2.10
CA ALA A 162 8.15 -18.44 -2.21
C ALA A 162 8.09 -17.37 -3.31
N PHE A 163 9.21 -16.76 -3.68
CA PHE A 163 9.28 -15.72 -4.71
C PHE A 163 8.71 -16.21 -6.05
N PHE A 164 9.15 -17.38 -6.51
CA PHE A 164 8.70 -17.94 -7.79
C PHE A 164 7.21 -18.32 -7.75
N LEU A 165 6.72 -18.83 -6.61
CA LEU A 165 5.29 -19.09 -6.42
C LEU A 165 4.47 -17.80 -6.55
N ILE A 166 4.92 -16.72 -5.92
CA ILE A 166 4.21 -15.42 -5.95
C ILE A 166 4.30 -14.79 -7.34
N GLN A 167 5.43 -14.88 -8.04
CA GLN A 167 5.56 -14.41 -9.42
C GLN A 167 4.61 -15.15 -10.38
N ASP A 168 4.57 -16.49 -10.30
CA ASP A 168 3.63 -17.29 -11.10
C ASP A 168 2.18 -16.94 -10.74
N PHE A 169 1.89 -16.77 -9.44
CA PHE A 169 0.58 -16.36 -8.94
C PHE A 169 0.15 -15.01 -9.50
N ASP A 170 0.99 -13.98 -9.39
CA ASP A 170 0.65 -12.62 -9.83
C ASP A 170 0.43 -12.54 -11.34
N ARG A 171 1.18 -13.31 -12.14
CA ARG A 171 0.94 -13.40 -13.59
C ARG A 171 -0.44 -13.95 -13.91
N GLN A 172 -0.91 -14.95 -13.15
CA GLN A 172 -2.26 -15.50 -13.33
C GLN A 172 -3.34 -14.57 -12.75
N MET A 173 -3.05 -13.91 -11.63
CA MET A 173 -3.98 -13.04 -10.88
C MET A 173 -4.29 -11.74 -11.63
N TRP A 174 -3.29 -11.20 -12.34
CA TRP A 174 -3.35 -9.85 -12.93
C TRP A 174 -3.15 -9.84 -14.46
N GLY A 175 -2.83 -10.99 -15.06
CA GLY A 175 -2.70 -11.16 -16.50
C GLY A 175 -1.66 -10.20 -17.10
N GLN A 176 -2.04 -9.55 -18.21
CA GLN A 176 -1.15 -8.62 -18.93
C GLN A 176 -0.75 -7.38 -18.11
N ASN A 177 -1.51 -7.07 -17.05
CA ASN A 177 -1.27 -5.91 -16.18
C ASN A 177 -0.49 -6.28 -14.91
N TYR A 178 0.10 -7.47 -14.79
CA TYR A 178 0.80 -7.90 -13.56
C TYR A 178 1.95 -6.98 -13.14
N TYR A 179 2.59 -6.28 -14.07
CA TYR A 179 3.61 -5.26 -13.78
C TYR A 179 3.11 -4.23 -12.75
N ARG A 180 1.81 -3.95 -12.74
CA ARG A 180 1.14 -3.01 -11.83
C ARG A 180 0.99 -3.49 -10.39
N LYS A 181 1.42 -4.71 -10.13
CA LYS A 181 1.46 -5.34 -8.81
C LYS A 181 2.86 -5.90 -8.49
N ASN A 182 3.87 -5.51 -9.29
CA ASN A 182 5.22 -6.02 -9.21
C ASN A 182 6.23 -4.89 -8.97
N PRO A 183 6.35 -4.35 -7.73
CA PRO A 183 7.22 -3.22 -7.44
C PRO A 183 8.72 -3.55 -7.56
N ILE A 184 9.09 -4.83 -7.44
CA ILE A 184 10.48 -5.27 -7.60
C ILE A 184 10.96 -5.19 -9.07
N GLY A 185 10.04 -5.20 -10.03
CA GLY A 185 10.33 -4.93 -11.44
C GLY A 185 10.70 -6.13 -12.31
N LEU A 186 11.41 -5.84 -13.40
CA LEU A 186 12.00 -6.83 -14.31
C LEU A 186 13.51 -6.60 -14.44
N HIS A 187 14.31 -7.66 -14.31
CA HIS A 187 15.77 -7.60 -14.46
C HIS A 187 16.21 -6.76 -15.67
N ASP A 188 15.74 -7.11 -16.87
CA ASP A 188 16.15 -6.43 -18.11
C ASP A 188 15.79 -4.94 -18.11
N VAL A 189 14.64 -4.57 -17.55
CA VAL A 189 14.19 -3.17 -17.51
C VAL A 189 15.04 -2.35 -16.54
N ILE A 190 15.35 -2.93 -15.37
CA ILE A 190 16.18 -2.30 -14.34
C ILE A 190 17.61 -2.14 -14.83
N LEU A 191 18.22 -3.21 -15.34
CA LEU A 191 19.60 -3.22 -15.80
C LEU A 191 19.83 -2.24 -16.97
N THR A 192 18.85 -2.11 -17.85
CA THR A 192 18.91 -1.21 -19.03
C THR A 192 18.30 0.18 -18.79
N ALA A 193 17.94 0.52 -17.55
CA ALA A 193 17.35 1.80 -17.23
C ALA A 193 18.29 2.96 -17.57
N THR A 194 17.71 4.06 -18.07
CA THR A 194 18.46 5.25 -18.49
C THR A 194 17.90 6.52 -17.86
N ALA A 195 18.69 7.60 -17.89
CA ALA A 195 18.29 8.90 -17.36
C ALA A 195 17.05 9.45 -18.07
N GLU A 196 16.88 9.15 -19.36
CA GLU A 196 15.70 9.51 -20.14
C GLU A 196 14.44 8.82 -19.59
N LYS A 197 14.52 7.52 -19.24
CA LYS A 197 13.40 6.82 -18.61
C LYS A 197 13.05 7.41 -17.24
N MET A 198 14.04 7.76 -16.43
CA MET A 198 13.81 8.42 -15.13
C MET A 198 13.13 9.78 -15.30
N ASN A 199 13.55 10.58 -16.29
CA ASN A 199 12.92 11.85 -16.61
C ASN A 199 11.49 11.69 -17.11
N VAL A 200 11.18 10.63 -17.89
CA VAL A 200 9.79 10.34 -18.27
C VAL A 200 8.92 10.07 -17.03
N ILE A 201 9.41 9.33 -16.03
CA ILE A 201 8.68 9.09 -14.78
C ILE A 201 8.48 10.40 -14.02
N LYS A 202 9.54 11.20 -13.89
CA LYS A 202 9.50 12.52 -13.23
C LYS A 202 8.43 13.41 -13.86
N ASP A 203 8.47 13.55 -15.19
CA ASP A 203 7.60 14.45 -15.95
C ASP A 203 6.16 13.92 -16.10
N LYS A 204 5.91 12.67 -15.69
CA LYS A 204 4.56 12.13 -15.53
C LYS A 204 3.97 12.41 -14.15
N TYR A 205 4.72 12.14 -13.08
CA TYR A 205 4.10 11.99 -11.76
C TYR A 205 4.63 12.92 -10.67
N TYR A 206 5.80 13.54 -10.85
CA TYR A 206 6.49 14.31 -9.80
C TYR A 206 6.13 15.79 -9.88
N TYR A 207 4.93 16.10 -9.40
CA TYR A 207 4.36 17.44 -9.34
C TYR A 207 3.76 17.72 -7.97
N PRO A 208 3.73 18.99 -7.50
CA PRO A 208 3.18 19.34 -6.19
C PRO A 208 1.73 18.88 -6.04
N ASN A 209 0.90 19.09 -7.07
CA ASN A 209 -0.50 18.67 -7.10
C ASN A 209 -0.74 17.16 -7.28
N ASN A 210 0.33 16.35 -7.32
CA ASN A 210 0.29 14.88 -7.23
C ASN A 210 1.11 14.35 -6.03
N SER A 211 1.44 15.20 -5.07
CA SER A 211 2.26 14.88 -3.91
C SER A 211 1.65 15.37 -2.61
N ILE A 212 2.02 14.72 -1.51
CA ILE A 212 1.81 15.20 -0.15
C ILE A 212 3.15 15.32 0.56
N LEU A 213 3.38 16.44 1.22
CA LEU A 213 4.52 16.68 2.10
C LEU A 213 4.04 16.57 3.55
N VAL A 214 4.58 15.62 4.30
CA VAL A 214 4.29 15.43 5.72
C VAL A 214 5.48 15.86 6.57
N ILE A 215 5.24 16.70 7.58
CA ILE A 215 6.22 17.14 8.56
C ILE A 215 5.71 16.72 9.93
N ALA A 216 6.42 15.83 10.61
CA ALA A 216 5.93 15.23 11.84
C ALA A 216 6.99 15.26 12.95
N GLY A 217 6.65 15.75 14.15
CA GLY A 217 7.58 15.85 15.28
C GLY A 217 7.43 17.15 16.08
N ASP A 218 8.50 17.60 16.73
CA ASP A 218 8.50 18.76 17.62
C ASP A 218 8.57 20.06 16.80
N VAL A 219 7.42 20.46 16.25
CA VAL A 219 7.23 21.60 15.36
C VAL A 219 5.89 22.28 15.62
N HIS A 220 5.75 23.55 15.21
CA HIS A 220 4.50 24.28 15.23
C HIS A 220 3.94 24.46 13.81
N HIS A 221 2.70 24.02 13.56
CA HIS A 221 2.11 23.94 12.23
C HIS A 221 2.09 25.26 11.46
N ASP A 222 1.78 26.39 12.11
CA ASP A 222 1.76 27.69 11.42
C ASP A 222 3.14 28.09 10.89
N GLU A 223 4.21 27.80 11.64
CA GLU A 223 5.58 28.08 11.22
C GLU A 223 5.98 27.18 10.06
N VAL A 224 5.65 25.88 10.16
CA VAL A 224 5.92 24.89 9.11
C VAL A 224 5.17 25.24 7.83
N PHE A 225 3.91 25.67 7.89
CA PHE A 225 3.17 26.09 6.70
C PHE A 225 3.80 27.30 6.01
N ASN A 226 4.38 28.23 6.76
CA ASN A 226 5.08 29.39 6.19
C ASN A 226 6.43 28.98 5.56
N LYS A 227 7.20 28.13 6.25
CA LYS A 227 8.47 27.58 5.73
C LYS A 227 8.25 26.76 4.47
N THR A 228 7.29 25.83 4.48
CA THR A 228 6.95 25.00 3.32
C THR A 228 6.45 25.83 2.14
N ASN A 229 5.63 26.86 2.37
CA ASN A 229 5.21 27.77 1.30
C ASN A 229 6.39 28.55 0.70
N THR A 230 7.35 28.96 1.53
CA THR A 230 8.58 29.63 1.07
C THR A 230 9.43 28.71 0.19
N VAL A 231 9.61 27.44 0.60
CA VAL A 231 10.49 26.49 -0.09
C VAL A 231 9.85 25.86 -1.34
N PHE A 232 8.57 25.49 -1.25
CA PHE A 232 7.87 24.72 -2.29
C PHE A 232 6.85 25.53 -3.08
N GLY A 233 6.52 26.76 -2.69
CA GLY A 233 5.43 27.54 -3.30
C GLY A 233 5.66 27.89 -4.77
N ASP A 234 6.91 27.90 -5.23
CA ASP A 234 7.30 28.12 -6.63
C ASP A 234 7.42 26.81 -7.45
N TRP A 235 7.23 25.64 -6.82
CA TRP A 235 7.21 24.37 -7.53
C TRP A 235 5.98 24.37 -8.45
N LYS A 236 6.23 24.34 -9.77
CA LYS A 236 5.17 24.42 -10.78
C LYS A 236 4.29 23.17 -10.74
N PRO A 237 2.95 23.33 -10.61
CA PRO A 237 2.03 22.21 -10.78
C PRO A 237 2.00 21.73 -12.23
N CYS A 238 1.57 20.48 -12.43
CA CYS A 238 1.08 20.07 -13.73
C CYS A 238 -0.30 20.72 -13.99
N ASP A 239 -0.56 21.07 -15.25
CA ASP A 239 -1.80 21.67 -15.73
C ASP A 239 -2.85 20.63 -16.18
N PHE A 240 -2.58 19.34 -15.96
CA PHE A 240 -3.44 18.21 -16.28
C PHE A 240 -3.51 17.23 -15.10
N ASP A 241 -4.51 16.36 -15.06
CA ASP A 241 -4.52 15.20 -14.15
C ASP A 241 -3.66 14.07 -14.77
N PRO A 242 -2.55 13.66 -14.13
CA PRO A 242 -1.70 12.58 -14.64
C PRO A 242 -2.47 11.30 -14.95
N PHE A 243 -3.49 10.97 -14.16
CA PHE A 243 -4.25 9.72 -14.32
C PHE A 243 -5.38 9.83 -15.35
N GLN A 244 -5.72 11.03 -15.81
CA GLN A 244 -6.56 11.21 -17.01
C GLN A 244 -5.72 11.22 -18.28
N LYS A 245 -4.54 11.86 -18.23
CA LYS A 245 -3.61 11.92 -19.38
C LYS A 245 -2.97 10.57 -19.67
N TRP A 246 -2.63 9.81 -18.62
CA TRP A 246 -2.10 8.46 -18.70
C TRP A 246 -2.99 7.53 -17.85
N PRO A 247 -4.13 7.09 -18.42
CA PRO A 247 -5.07 6.27 -17.69
C PRO A 247 -4.44 4.95 -17.26
N ILE A 248 -4.70 4.57 -16.00
CA ILE A 248 -4.32 3.26 -15.47
C ILE A 248 -5.38 2.25 -15.95
N PRO A 249 -4.99 1.21 -16.72
CA PRO A 249 -5.91 0.15 -17.14
C PRO A 249 -6.49 -0.61 -15.96
N GLU A 250 -7.78 -0.96 -16.06
CA GLU A 250 -8.41 -1.90 -15.13
C GLU A 250 -7.86 -3.33 -15.32
N PHE A 251 -7.94 -4.15 -14.27
CA PHE A 251 -7.64 -5.57 -14.38
C PHE A 251 -8.81 -6.32 -15.02
N ALA A 252 -8.53 -7.18 -15.99
CA ALA A 252 -9.55 -8.05 -16.57
C ALA A 252 -10.10 -8.97 -15.46
N PRO A 253 -11.43 -9.18 -15.37
CA PRO A 253 -11.99 -10.11 -14.39
C PRO A 253 -11.38 -11.50 -14.52
N LEU A 254 -11.12 -12.14 -13.38
CA LEU A 254 -10.75 -13.55 -13.36
C LEU A 254 -11.87 -14.42 -13.97
N VAL A 255 -11.49 -15.52 -14.63
CA VAL A 255 -12.41 -16.49 -15.24
C VAL A 255 -12.15 -17.88 -14.66
N GLY A 256 -13.17 -18.46 -14.02
CA GLY A 256 -13.10 -19.82 -13.48
C GLY A 256 -12.07 -19.98 -12.35
N GLN A 257 -11.59 -21.21 -12.17
CA GLN A 257 -10.60 -21.56 -11.16
C GLN A 257 -9.29 -21.90 -11.84
N THR A 258 -8.28 -21.05 -11.69
CA THR A 258 -6.93 -21.31 -12.22
C THR A 258 -6.10 -22.00 -11.14
N LYS A 259 -5.50 -23.14 -11.48
CA LYS A 259 -4.68 -23.93 -10.57
C LYS A 259 -3.33 -24.19 -11.23
N PHE A 260 -2.23 -24.02 -10.50
CA PHE A 260 -0.89 -24.29 -11.03
C PHE A 260 0.06 -24.84 -9.97
N LEU A 261 1.14 -25.46 -10.44
CA LEU A 261 2.20 -26.06 -9.62
C LEU A 261 3.53 -25.39 -9.95
N THR A 262 4.16 -24.78 -8.96
CA THR A 262 5.55 -24.30 -9.02
C THR A 262 6.45 -25.34 -8.36
N VAL A 263 7.60 -25.63 -8.97
CA VAL A 263 8.57 -26.60 -8.42
C VAL A 263 9.90 -25.90 -8.20
N ASP A 264 10.36 -25.86 -6.94
CA ASP A 264 11.62 -25.24 -6.56
C ASP A 264 12.44 -26.13 -5.63
N LYS A 265 13.73 -26.30 -5.93
CA LYS A 265 14.64 -27.18 -5.18
C LYS A 265 14.96 -26.67 -3.76
N ASN A 266 14.85 -25.37 -3.52
CA ASN A 266 15.10 -24.73 -2.24
C ASN A 266 13.89 -24.81 -1.31
N ALA A 267 12.69 -25.13 -1.82
CA ALA A 267 11.50 -25.35 -1.01
C ALA A 267 11.74 -26.51 -0.02
N LYS A 268 11.56 -26.24 1.29
CA LYS A 268 11.64 -27.27 2.34
C LYS A 268 10.27 -27.80 2.76
N MET A 269 9.24 -26.97 2.60
CA MET A 269 7.86 -27.26 2.94
C MET A 269 6.98 -26.88 1.74
N PRO A 270 5.82 -27.55 1.56
CA PRO A 270 4.84 -27.10 0.59
C PRO A 270 4.32 -25.72 1.00
N MET A 271 4.06 -24.85 0.02
CA MET A 271 3.42 -23.56 0.25
C MET A 271 2.27 -23.43 -0.74
N LEU A 272 1.11 -23.01 -0.26
CA LEU A 272 -0.04 -22.73 -1.09
C LEU A 272 -0.38 -21.26 -0.99
N THR A 273 -0.62 -20.63 -2.13
CA THR A 273 -1.31 -19.35 -2.20
C THR A 273 -2.61 -19.50 -2.98
N MET A 274 -3.66 -18.84 -2.51
CA MET A 274 -4.94 -18.73 -3.22
C MET A 274 -5.37 -17.28 -3.14
N GLY A 275 -5.93 -16.72 -4.21
CA GLY A 275 -6.46 -15.38 -4.14
C GLY A 275 -7.57 -15.06 -5.11
N PHE A 276 -8.20 -13.92 -4.81
CA PHE A 276 -9.39 -13.40 -5.45
C PHE A 276 -9.19 -11.90 -5.72
N HIS A 277 -9.87 -11.38 -6.75
CA HIS A 277 -10.00 -9.92 -6.89
C HIS A 277 -10.88 -9.41 -5.76
N GLY A 278 -10.35 -8.50 -4.95
CA GLY A 278 -11.04 -7.87 -3.83
C GLY A 278 -11.58 -6.48 -4.16
N PRO A 279 -12.15 -5.79 -3.16
CA PRO A 279 -12.65 -4.44 -3.30
C PRO A 279 -11.52 -3.42 -3.57
N ASP A 280 -11.89 -2.30 -4.18
CA ASP A 280 -11.03 -1.13 -4.34
C ASP A 280 -11.69 0.11 -3.72
N THR A 281 -10.89 1.13 -3.46
CA THR A 281 -11.36 2.33 -2.73
C THR A 281 -12.16 3.30 -3.61
N ARG A 282 -12.20 3.08 -4.93
CA ARG A 282 -12.99 3.89 -5.88
C ARG A 282 -14.44 3.40 -5.96
N ASN A 283 -14.63 2.10 -5.90
CA ASN A 283 -15.88 1.44 -6.27
C ASN A 283 -16.57 0.74 -5.10
N ASP A 284 -15.83 0.32 -4.06
CA ASP A 284 -16.41 -0.36 -2.90
C ASP A 284 -15.63 -0.13 -1.61
N LEU A 285 -15.60 1.14 -1.17
CA LEU A 285 -14.93 1.55 0.06
C LEU A 285 -15.47 0.82 1.31
N LYS A 286 -16.76 0.47 1.32
CA LYS A 286 -17.38 -0.20 2.47
C LYS A 286 -16.83 -1.61 2.65
N ALA A 287 -16.67 -2.34 1.55
CA ALA A 287 -16.15 -3.70 1.57
C ALA A 287 -14.67 -3.77 1.99
N THR A 288 -13.88 -2.71 1.86
CA THR A 288 -12.48 -2.70 2.32
C THR A 288 -12.40 -2.85 3.85
N TYR A 289 -13.26 -2.17 4.60
CA TYR A 289 -13.35 -2.32 6.06
C TYR A 289 -13.83 -3.71 6.47
N ALA A 290 -14.81 -4.26 5.74
CA ALA A 290 -15.30 -5.62 5.98
C ALA A 290 -14.20 -6.67 5.71
N ALA A 291 -13.36 -6.44 4.69
CA ALA A 291 -12.25 -7.30 4.35
C ALA A 291 -11.20 -7.36 5.47
N ASP A 292 -10.83 -6.20 6.05
CA ASP A 292 -9.87 -6.13 7.16
C ASP A 292 -10.41 -6.81 8.42
N VAL A 293 -11.66 -6.53 8.79
CA VAL A 293 -12.30 -7.14 9.97
C VAL A 293 -12.41 -8.65 9.78
N PHE A 294 -12.90 -9.12 8.64
CA PHE A 294 -13.05 -10.55 8.38
C PHE A 294 -11.70 -11.27 8.37
N SER A 295 -10.69 -10.72 7.69
CA SER A 295 -9.35 -11.31 7.68
C SER A 295 -8.76 -11.40 9.09
N THR A 296 -9.02 -10.39 9.93
CA THR A 296 -8.60 -10.39 11.34
C THR A 296 -9.33 -11.46 12.15
N ILE A 297 -10.64 -11.65 11.95
CA ILE A 297 -11.42 -12.75 12.57
C ILE A 297 -10.77 -14.10 12.24
N LEU A 298 -10.45 -14.35 10.97
CA LEU A 298 -9.84 -15.61 10.52
C LEU A 298 -8.41 -15.81 11.05
N GLY A 299 -7.71 -14.72 11.40
CA GLY A 299 -6.40 -14.73 12.04
C GLY A 299 -6.43 -15.01 13.54
N LEU A 300 -7.57 -14.88 14.22
CA LEU A 300 -7.67 -15.18 15.64
C LEU A 300 -7.39 -16.66 15.90
N THR A 301 -6.57 -16.98 16.90
CA THR A 301 -6.28 -18.36 17.32
C THR A 301 -7.55 -19.14 17.68
N SER A 302 -8.58 -18.45 18.17
CA SER A 302 -9.87 -19.07 18.52
C SER A 302 -10.81 -19.32 17.32
N SER A 303 -10.48 -18.81 16.13
CA SER A 303 -11.35 -18.87 14.94
C SER A 303 -11.58 -20.30 14.44
N GLU A 304 -12.72 -20.54 13.79
CA GLU A 304 -12.99 -21.83 13.13
C GLU A 304 -11.91 -22.13 12.09
N PHE A 305 -11.42 -21.11 11.37
CA PHE A 305 -10.39 -21.25 10.34
C PHE A 305 -9.06 -21.77 10.90
N GLN A 306 -8.54 -21.14 11.97
CA GLN A 306 -7.30 -21.60 12.62
C GLN A 306 -7.47 -22.99 13.23
N LYS A 307 -8.57 -23.25 13.93
CA LYS A 307 -8.84 -24.57 14.52
C LYS A 307 -8.94 -25.67 13.45
N SER A 308 -9.64 -25.37 12.36
CA SER A 308 -9.92 -26.32 11.27
C SER A 308 -8.72 -26.63 10.38
N LEU A 309 -7.73 -25.75 10.32
CA LEU A 309 -6.54 -25.94 9.48
C LEU A 309 -5.28 -26.19 10.29
N VAL A 310 -5.00 -25.33 11.29
CA VAL A 310 -3.76 -25.38 12.07
C VAL A 310 -3.87 -26.35 13.23
N ASP A 311 -4.83 -26.18 14.14
CA ASP A 311 -4.92 -27.03 15.36
C ASP A 311 -5.20 -28.50 15.04
N SER A 312 -5.99 -28.76 13.98
CA SER A 312 -6.23 -30.12 13.47
C SER A 312 -5.08 -30.69 12.62
N GLY A 313 -4.00 -29.93 12.43
CA GLY A 313 -2.73 -30.36 11.84
C GLY A 313 -2.73 -30.49 10.31
N TYR A 314 -3.68 -29.89 9.61
CA TYR A 314 -3.72 -29.83 8.13
C TYR A 314 -2.72 -28.82 7.55
N ALA A 315 -2.43 -27.75 8.29
CA ALA A 315 -1.46 -26.72 7.96
C ALA A 315 -0.62 -26.37 9.19
N LEU A 316 0.60 -25.88 8.98
CA LEU A 316 1.44 -25.31 10.03
C LEU A 316 1.15 -23.82 10.24
N GLN A 317 0.65 -23.16 9.19
CA GLN A 317 0.31 -21.76 9.17
C GLN A 317 -0.78 -21.55 8.13
N ALA A 318 -1.81 -20.76 8.45
CA ALA A 318 -2.81 -20.31 7.50
C ALA A 318 -3.10 -18.83 7.74
N ILE A 319 -2.77 -18.00 6.76
CA ILE A 319 -2.99 -16.55 6.79
C ILE A 319 -3.90 -16.19 5.64
N ILE A 320 -4.81 -15.26 5.87
CA ILE A 320 -5.59 -14.58 4.86
C ILE A 320 -5.50 -13.08 5.11
N GLY A 321 -5.37 -12.30 4.04
CA GLY A 321 -5.32 -10.85 4.13
C GLY A 321 -5.94 -10.20 2.92
N TYR A 322 -6.20 -8.91 3.08
CA TYR A 322 -6.61 -7.99 2.02
C TYR A 322 -5.64 -6.82 2.01
N GLN A 323 -5.32 -6.32 0.81
CA GLN A 323 -4.54 -5.08 0.68
C GLN A 323 -5.42 -3.98 0.09
N THR A 324 -5.56 -2.88 0.85
CA THR A 324 -6.25 -1.67 0.38
C THR A 324 -5.47 -1.05 -0.78
N CYS A 325 -6.12 -0.95 -1.93
CA CYS A 325 -5.60 -0.38 -3.16
C CYS A 325 -6.63 0.58 -3.78
N LYS A 326 -6.15 1.57 -4.54
CA LYS A 326 -7.03 2.46 -5.32
C LYS A 326 -7.74 1.72 -6.44
N TYR A 327 -7.00 0.84 -7.10
CA TYR A 327 -7.50 -0.16 -8.05
C TYR A 327 -7.67 -1.49 -7.33
N THR A 328 -8.10 -2.54 -8.02
CA THR A 328 -8.37 -3.88 -7.45
C THR A 328 -7.31 -4.31 -6.42
N GLY A 329 -7.73 -4.46 -5.16
CA GLY A 329 -6.90 -5.01 -4.09
C GLY A 329 -6.96 -6.54 -4.06
N PRO A 330 -5.87 -7.27 -3.83
CA PRO A 330 -5.91 -8.72 -3.67
C PRO A 330 -6.56 -9.12 -2.34
N ILE A 331 -7.37 -10.17 -2.39
CA ILE A 331 -7.63 -11.03 -1.22
C ILE A 331 -6.72 -12.24 -1.41
N GLN A 332 -5.83 -12.49 -0.46
CA GLN A 332 -4.81 -13.53 -0.60
C GLN A 332 -4.72 -14.39 0.65
N LEU A 333 -4.75 -15.69 0.43
CA LEU A 333 -4.41 -16.73 1.38
C LEU A 333 -2.97 -17.15 1.14
N PHE A 334 -2.21 -17.29 2.22
CA PHE A 334 -0.91 -17.93 2.24
C PHE A 334 -0.91 -19.00 3.33
N ILE A 335 -0.69 -20.24 2.92
CA ILE A 335 -0.80 -21.42 3.78
C ILE A 335 0.44 -22.27 3.60
N VAL A 336 0.95 -22.82 4.71
CA VAL A 336 2.01 -23.84 4.71
C VAL A 336 1.37 -25.18 5.08
N PRO A 337 0.95 -26.01 4.11
CA PRO A 337 0.25 -27.26 4.42
C PRO A 337 1.17 -28.27 5.11
N ASN A 338 0.59 -29.17 5.88
CA ASN A 338 1.31 -30.34 6.38
C ASN A 338 1.57 -31.31 5.20
N PRO A 339 2.84 -31.63 4.87
CA PRO A 339 3.16 -32.54 3.76
C PRO A 339 2.45 -33.89 3.84
N MET A 340 2.20 -34.39 5.06
CA MET A 340 1.55 -35.70 5.28
C MET A 340 0.04 -35.67 5.01
N LYS A 341 -0.59 -34.50 5.08
CA LYS A 341 -2.04 -34.33 4.85
C LYS A 341 -2.37 -33.63 3.53
N LEU A 342 -1.37 -33.31 2.72
CA LEU A 342 -1.49 -32.44 1.54
C LEU A 342 -2.66 -32.83 0.60
N LYS A 343 -2.85 -34.12 0.31
CA LYS A 343 -3.93 -34.62 -0.56
C LYS A 343 -5.35 -34.31 -0.06
N SER A 344 -5.53 -34.20 1.26
CA SER A 344 -6.83 -33.92 1.89
C SER A 344 -6.97 -32.48 2.39
N PHE A 345 -5.86 -31.76 2.49
CA PHE A 345 -5.82 -30.37 2.93
C PHE A 345 -6.65 -29.45 2.02
N TYR A 346 -6.54 -29.59 0.69
CA TYR A 346 -7.24 -28.67 -0.21
C TYR A 346 -8.77 -28.77 -0.10
N GLY A 347 -9.32 -29.98 -0.02
CA GLY A 347 -10.74 -30.18 0.25
C GLY A 347 -11.18 -29.58 1.60
N LYS A 348 -10.32 -29.67 2.63
CA LYS A 348 -10.58 -29.03 3.92
C LYS A 348 -10.56 -27.50 3.83
N LEU A 349 -9.65 -26.92 3.05
CA LEU A 349 -9.61 -25.49 2.78
C LEU A 349 -10.88 -25.02 2.06
N LEU A 350 -11.28 -25.70 0.98
CA LEU A 350 -12.51 -25.38 0.25
C LEU A 350 -13.76 -25.52 1.12
N GLN A 351 -13.80 -26.52 2.00
CA GLN A 351 -14.87 -26.65 3.00
C GLN A 351 -14.95 -25.44 3.93
N GLN A 352 -13.82 -24.87 4.34
CA GLN A 352 -13.83 -23.67 5.17
C GLN A 352 -14.31 -22.45 4.39
N ILE A 353 -13.79 -22.25 3.17
CA ILE A 353 -14.19 -21.12 2.31
C ILE A 353 -15.69 -21.15 2.00
N SER A 354 -16.29 -22.33 1.76
CA SER A 354 -17.72 -22.44 1.49
C SER A 354 -18.62 -22.09 2.68
N ARG A 355 -18.06 -22.06 3.89
CA ARG A 355 -18.74 -21.69 5.14
C ARG A 355 -18.50 -20.25 5.57
N PHE A 356 -17.68 -19.47 4.87
CA PHE A 356 -17.32 -18.10 5.30
C PHE A 356 -18.51 -17.16 5.47
N ASP A 357 -19.62 -17.40 4.74
CA ASP A 357 -20.86 -16.64 4.83
C ASP A 357 -21.89 -17.27 5.79
N ALA A 358 -21.56 -18.38 6.44
CA ALA A 358 -22.46 -19.05 7.38
C ALA A 358 -22.68 -18.17 8.62
N PRO A 359 -23.93 -18.06 9.10
CA PRO A 359 -24.27 -17.15 10.19
C PRO A 359 -23.53 -17.48 11.50
N ASP A 360 -23.15 -18.75 11.68
CA ASP A 360 -22.49 -19.29 12.86
C ASP A 360 -20.97 -19.45 12.73
N TYR A 361 -20.36 -19.07 11.59
CA TYR A 361 -18.93 -19.31 11.33
C TYR A 361 -17.98 -18.58 12.30
N PHE A 362 -18.43 -17.44 12.84
CA PHE A 362 -17.73 -16.70 13.89
C PHE A 362 -18.74 -16.12 14.89
N THR A 363 -18.32 -16.00 16.16
CA THR A 363 -19.17 -15.44 17.22
C THR A 363 -19.15 -13.91 17.22
N ASP A 364 -20.11 -13.27 17.91
CA ASP A 364 -20.10 -11.82 18.09
C ASP A 364 -18.89 -11.37 18.92
N GLU A 365 -18.43 -12.20 19.87
CA GLU A 365 -17.19 -11.95 20.61
C GLU A 365 -15.97 -11.90 19.68
N GLN A 366 -15.88 -12.80 18.70
CA GLN A 366 -14.79 -12.79 17.71
C GLN A 366 -14.84 -11.57 16.80
N LEU A 367 -16.04 -11.15 16.39
CA LEU A 367 -16.23 -9.91 15.63
C LEU A 367 -15.72 -8.69 16.40
N GLU A 368 -16.15 -8.52 17.64
CA GLU A 368 -15.73 -7.39 18.47
C GLU A 368 -14.23 -7.47 18.84
N THR A 369 -13.70 -8.68 19.08
CA THR A 369 -12.27 -8.90 19.31
C THR A 369 -11.44 -8.46 18.10
N ALA A 370 -11.87 -8.82 16.88
CA ALA A 370 -11.17 -8.45 15.66
C ALA A 370 -11.17 -6.92 15.43
N LYS A 371 -12.32 -6.26 15.61
CA LYS A 371 -12.42 -4.79 15.54
C LYS A 371 -11.49 -4.11 16.55
N ASN A 372 -11.55 -4.55 17.81
CA ASN A 372 -10.70 -4.00 18.86
C ASN A 372 -9.22 -4.22 18.56
N LYS A 373 -8.85 -5.40 18.05
CA LYS A 373 -7.48 -5.69 17.65
C LYS A 373 -6.98 -4.73 16.56
N LEU A 374 -7.75 -4.51 15.50
CA LEU A 374 -7.37 -3.55 14.44
C LEU A 374 -7.17 -2.14 14.98
N ILE A 375 -8.07 -1.68 15.87
CA ILE A 375 -7.97 -0.35 16.49
C ILE A 375 -6.74 -0.27 17.41
N MET A 376 -6.46 -1.32 18.19
CA MET A 376 -5.28 -1.35 19.06
C MET A 376 -3.99 -1.39 18.23
N ASP A 377 -3.93 -2.19 17.17
CA ASP A 377 -2.77 -2.27 16.29
C ASP A 377 -2.49 -0.88 15.63
N ASP A 378 -3.53 -0.15 15.22
CA ASP A 378 -3.41 1.23 14.75
C ASP A 378 -2.90 2.19 15.83
N ILE A 379 -3.44 2.13 17.07
CA ILE A 379 -2.97 2.95 18.19
C ILE A 379 -1.49 2.66 18.51
N TYR A 380 -1.09 1.39 18.57
CA TYR A 380 0.31 1.01 18.81
C TYR A 380 1.22 1.50 17.68
N SER A 381 0.76 1.46 16.43
CA SER A 381 1.53 2.00 15.30
C SER A 381 1.82 3.50 15.43
N LYS A 382 0.95 4.24 16.15
CA LYS A 382 1.05 5.69 16.35
C LYS A 382 1.98 6.10 17.49
N GLU A 383 2.51 5.17 18.28
CA GLU A 383 3.46 5.47 19.36
C GLU A 383 4.77 6.09 18.86
N LYS A 384 5.13 5.81 17.60
CA LYS A 384 6.32 6.39 16.95
C LYS A 384 5.87 7.27 15.81
N THR A 385 5.99 8.59 15.97
CA THR A 385 5.59 9.56 14.96
C THR A 385 6.24 9.35 13.60
N SER A 386 7.52 8.98 13.57
CA SER A 386 8.21 8.63 12.33
C SER A 386 7.64 7.39 11.62
N ALA A 387 7.00 6.46 12.34
CA ALA A 387 6.50 5.21 11.77
C ALA A 387 5.11 5.34 11.14
N TYR A 388 4.17 6.03 11.78
CA TYR A 388 2.80 6.10 11.26
C TYR A 388 2.60 7.11 10.13
N VAL A 389 3.54 8.05 9.93
CA VAL A 389 3.54 8.93 8.75
C VAL A 389 3.49 8.11 7.45
N HIS A 390 4.24 7.00 7.39
CA HIS A 390 4.23 6.09 6.23
C HIS A 390 2.86 5.45 5.98
N THR A 391 2.10 5.17 7.03
CA THR A 391 0.73 4.63 6.95
C THR A 391 -0.24 5.70 6.46
N VAL A 392 -0.12 6.93 6.98
CA VAL A 392 -0.93 8.09 6.54
C VAL A 392 -0.75 8.33 5.05
N THR A 393 0.50 8.39 4.58
CA THR A 393 0.78 8.66 3.16
C THR A 393 0.41 7.49 2.26
N PHE A 394 0.53 6.24 2.74
CA PHE A 394 0.05 5.07 2.02
C PHE A 394 -1.46 5.15 1.76
N TRP A 395 -2.27 5.39 2.80
CA TRP A 395 -3.72 5.50 2.64
C TRP A 395 -4.17 6.78 1.94
N TRP A 396 -3.41 7.88 2.03
CA TRP A 396 -3.64 9.05 1.18
C TRP A 396 -3.48 8.73 -0.32
N ALA A 397 -2.53 7.86 -0.67
CA ALA A 397 -2.29 7.47 -2.05
C ALA A 397 -3.29 6.41 -2.55
N SER A 398 -3.53 5.37 -1.74
CA SER A 398 -4.41 4.24 -2.10
C SER A 398 -5.90 4.53 -1.90
N ALA A 399 -6.24 5.55 -1.11
CA ALA A 399 -7.62 5.97 -0.85
C ALA A 399 -7.70 7.50 -0.72
N SER A 400 -7.75 8.00 0.51
CA SER A 400 -7.80 9.41 0.86
C SER A 400 -7.31 9.62 2.30
N ILE A 401 -7.01 10.87 2.66
CA ILE A 401 -6.72 11.21 4.06
C ILE A 401 -7.94 10.96 4.98
N ASP A 402 -9.15 11.08 4.45
CA ASP A 402 -10.38 10.83 5.19
C ASP A 402 -10.55 9.33 5.48
N TYR A 403 -10.09 8.45 4.59
CA TYR A 403 -10.04 7.01 4.85
C TYR A 403 -9.21 6.72 6.11
N TYR A 404 -8.04 7.36 6.25
CA TYR A 404 -7.18 7.20 7.42
C TYR A 404 -7.81 7.73 8.70
N THR A 405 -8.31 8.96 8.65
CA THR A 405 -8.80 9.64 9.85
C THR A 405 -10.12 9.08 10.36
N THR A 406 -10.92 8.47 9.49
CA THR A 406 -12.20 7.83 9.86
C THR A 406 -12.12 6.30 9.98
N TYR A 407 -10.97 5.69 9.69
CA TYR A 407 -10.80 4.22 9.64
C TYR A 407 -11.35 3.54 10.89
N ASN A 408 -10.91 3.95 12.08
CA ASN A 408 -11.33 3.33 13.35
C ASN A 408 -12.84 3.44 13.60
N ASP A 409 -13.47 4.54 13.18
CA ASP A 409 -14.92 4.71 13.32
C ASP A 409 -15.69 3.84 12.32
N MET A 410 -15.13 3.62 11.13
CA MET A 410 -15.72 2.71 10.13
C MET A 410 -15.55 1.25 10.55
N ILE A 411 -14.39 0.86 11.10
CA ILE A 411 -14.16 -0.48 11.64
C ILE A 411 -15.16 -0.84 12.75
N LYS A 412 -15.43 0.08 13.69
CA LYS A 412 -16.44 -0.12 14.74
C LYS A 412 -17.83 -0.41 14.17
N LYS A 413 -18.18 0.22 13.03
CA LYS A 413 -19.49 0.11 12.38
C LYS A 413 -19.66 -1.16 11.53
N VAL A 414 -18.59 -1.90 11.23
CA VAL A 414 -18.69 -3.13 10.44
C VAL A 414 -19.62 -4.13 11.11
N THR A 415 -20.59 -4.63 10.36
CA THR A 415 -21.57 -5.61 10.82
C THR A 415 -21.32 -6.99 10.21
N ARG A 416 -21.96 -8.02 10.78
CA ARG A 416 -21.96 -9.37 10.19
C ARG A 416 -22.54 -9.39 8.77
N ALA A 417 -23.55 -8.54 8.50
CA ALA A 417 -24.13 -8.41 7.16
C ALA A 417 -23.09 -7.85 6.17
N ASP A 418 -22.31 -6.84 6.57
CA ASP A 418 -21.26 -6.28 5.70
C ASP A 418 -20.18 -7.30 5.35
N ILE A 419 -19.80 -8.14 6.33
CA ILE A 419 -18.86 -9.26 6.12
C ILE A 419 -19.47 -10.30 5.18
N LYS A 420 -20.74 -10.63 5.36
CA LYS A 420 -21.44 -11.57 4.48
C LYS A 420 -21.49 -11.05 3.04
N ASP A 421 -21.87 -9.79 2.84
CA ASP A 421 -21.91 -9.14 1.53
C ASP A 421 -20.52 -9.15 0.88
N TYR A 422 -19.47 -8.86 1.65
CA TYR A 422 -18.08 -8.95 1.18
C TYR A 422 -17.70 -10.37 0.73
N VAL A 423 -17.98 -11.39 1.56
CA VAL A 423 -17.69 -12.80 1.22
C VAL A 423 -18.45 -13.24 -0.03
N ASP A 424 -19.75 -12.95 -0.09
CA ASP A 424 -20.62 -13.30 -1.22
C ASP A 424 -20.23 -12.58 -2.52
N LYS A 425 -19.66 -11.38 -2.41
CA LYS A 425 -19.27 -10.57 -3.56
C LYS A 425 -17.87 -10.93 -4.08
N TYR A 426 -16.92 -11.23 -3.18
CA TYR A 426 -15.50 -11.31 -3.54
C TYR A 426 -14.83 -12.66 -3.32
N ILE A 427 -15.39 -13.57 -2.52
CA ILE A 427 -14.72 -14.84 -2.14
C ILE A 427 -15.53 -16.06 -2.56
N LYS A 428 -16.73 -16.22 -2.01
CA LYS A 428 -17.51 -17.44 -2.17
C LYS A 428 -18.02 -17.60 -3.61
N ASP A 429 -17.75 -18.76 -4.18
CA ASP A 429 -18.08 -19.12 -5.58
C ASP A 429 -17.52 -18.12 -6.60
N LYS A 430 -16.47 -17.37 -6.25
CA LYS A 430 -15.80 -16.44 -7.16
C LYS A 430 -14.62 -17.10 -7.87
N PRO A 431 -14.32 -16.64 -9.09
CA PRO A 431 -13.10 -17.00 -9.77
C PRO A 431 -11.87 -16.76 -8.88
N SER A 432 -10.96 -17.71 -8.87
CA SER A 432 -9.77 -17.65 -8.03
C SER A 432 -8.55 -18.19 -8.76
N VAL A 433 -7.38 -17.78 -8.28
CA VAL A 433 -6.10 -18.34 -8.68
C VAL A 433 -5.53 -19.09 -7.48
N THR A 434 -5.07 -20.33 -7.68
CA THR A 434 -4.42 -21.14 -6.65
C THR A 434 -3.09 -21.68 -7.16
N GLY A 435 -2.00 -21.37 -6.46
CA GLY A 435 -0.67 -21.89 -6.71
C GLY A 435 -0.21 -22.81 -5.59
N LEU A 436 0.40 -23.94 -5.93
CA LEU A 436 1.08 -24.81 -4.98
C LEU A 436 2.57 -24.88 -5.32
N LEU A 437 3.42 -24.65 -4.32
CA LEU A 437 4.86 -24.83 -4.41
C LEU A 437 5.26 -26.15 -3.75
N LEU A 438 6.00 -26.99 -4.48
CA LEU A 438 6.61 -28.21 -3.96
C LEU A 438 8.10 -28.27 -4.29
N SER A 439 8.86 -29.00 -3.47
CA SER A 439 10.20 -29.44 -3.87
C SER A 439 10.14 -30.67 -4.76
N PRO A 440 11.16 -30.94 -5.59
CA PRO A 440 11.24 -32.15 -6.39
C PRO A 440 11.04 -33.42 -5.55
N THR A 441 11.64 -33.49 -4.36
CA THR A 441 11.53 -34.62 -3.43
C THR A 441 10.11 -34.82 -2.91
N ILE A 442 9.41 -33.73 -2.53
CA ILE A 442 8.02 -33.82 -2.05
C ILE A 442 7.10 -34.24 -3.20
N LYS A 443 7.30 -33.65 -4.38
CA LYS A 443 6.54 -33.97 -5.60
C LYS A 443 6.63 -35.46 -5.92
N GLU A 444 7.84 -36.01 -5.95
CA GLU A 444 8.10 -37.43 -6.22
C GLU A 444 7.49 -38.33 -5.14
N LYS A 445 7.76 -38.05 -3.86
CA LYS A 445 7.28 -38.86 -2.72
C LYS A 445 5.75 -38.95 -2.68
N LEU A 446 5.04 -37.90 -3.09
CA LEU A 446 3.58 -37.84 -3.07
C LEU A 446 2.93 -38.29 -4.39
N GLY A 447 3.73 -38.52 -5.44
CA GLY A 447 3.26 -38.89 -6.78
C GLY A 447 2.44 -37.78 -7.44
N VAL A 448 2.82 -36.51 -7.23
CA VAL A 448 2.13 -35.33 -7.78
C VAL A 448 2.73 -35.00 -9.14
N ASN A 449 1.98 -35.15 -10.22
CA ASN A 449 2.43 -34.83 -11.57
C ASN A 449 1.93 -33.46 -12.03
N SER A 450 0.77 -33.04 -11.52
CA SER A 450 0.04 -31.83 -11.89
C SER A 450 -0.56 -31.14 -10.67
N ALA A 451 -1.00 -29.89 -10.82
CA ALA A 451 -1.65 -29.15 -9.74
C ALA A 451 -2.96 -29.86 -9.32
N GLU A 452 -3.64 -30.45 -10.30
CA GLU A 452 -4.88 -31.19 -10.18
C GLU A 452 -4.75 -32.43 -9.30
N ASP A 453 -3.57 -32.99 -9.08
CA ASP A 453 -3.43 -34.17 -8.21
C ASP A 453 -3.66 -33.84 -6.74
N ILE A 454 -3.46 -32.58 -6.35
CA ILE A 454 -3.65 -32.07 -4.98
C ILE A 454 -4.84 -31.11 -4.90
N LEU A 455 -5.00 -30.25 -5.89
CA LEU A 455 -5.98 -29.18 -5.91
C LEU A 455 -7.29 -29.65 -6.55
N LYS A 456 -7.87 -30.77 -6.09
CA LYS A 456 -9.18 -31.27 -6.59
C LYS A 456 -10.34 -30.58 -5.93
#